data_AF-A0A2J6X5G5-F1
#
_entry.id   AF-A0A2J6X5G5-F1
#
_cell.length_a   1.000
_cell.length_b   1.000
_cell.length_c   1.000
_cell.angle_alpha   90.00
_cell.angle_beta   90.00
_cell.angle_gamma   90.00
#
_symmetry.space_group_name_H-M   'P 1'
#
loop_
_entity.id
_entity.type
_entity.pdbx_description
1 polymer ?
#
loop_
_entity_poly.entity_id
_entity_poly.type
_entity_poly.pdbx_seq_one_letter_code
_entity_poly.pdbx_strand_id
1 'polypeptide(L)'
;MGKKSIEKAIEDVLRSRKIKYDKIKEEGLNQFVVHDIGEEMNIIQVDDFVSVKISLLEEDDVKKLANILYRLGWTYKNFTYSKKKIERMTLFTIDIYPYADQTFASTIDDLNTYFRSINLSKYPVQSIEQSPKEFFLNEYKSFLQVPESERINALESILQIKERYFRNVRSLKTIKERLVELKEFAIENSDDVDLEEFFLLDFAALFRVLELGLLKMSLKDFFDNFRGEIRK
;
A
#
# COMPACT_ATOMS: atom_id res chain seq x y z
N MET A 1 -20.90 -25.33 -0.83
CA MET A 1 -20.04 -24.72 0.20
C MET A 1 -20.85 -23.66 0.92
N GLY A 2 -21.06 -23.76 2.23
CA GLY A 2 -21.86 -22.77 2.97
C GLY A 2 -21.17 -21.41 2.98
N LYS A 3 -21.93 -20.32 2.78
CA LYS A 3 -21.40 -18.96 2.92
C LYS A 3 -20.82 -18.80 4.33
N LYS A 4 -19.54 -18.48 4.43
CA LYS A 4 -18.90 -18.08 5.69
C LYS A 4 -19.60 -16.80 6.17
N SER A 5 -19.92 -16.70 7.46
CA SER A 5 -20.48 -15.45 8.00
C SER A 5 -19.39 -14.37 8.05
N ILE A 6 -19.75 -13.13 7.74
CA ILE A 6 -18.84 -11.97 7.74
C ILE A 6 -18.23 -11.80 9.14
N GLU A 7 -19.06 -11.94 10.18
CA GLU A 7 -18.63 -11.96 11.58
C GLU A 7 -17.44 -12.93 11.81
N LYS A 8 -17.55 -14.17 11.31
CA LYS A 8 -16.48 -15.17 11.45
C LYS A 8 -15.26 -14.82 10.61
N ALA A 9 -15.45 -14.22 9.43
CA ALA A 9 -14.34 -13.76 8.60
C ALA A 9 -13.53 -12.65 9.28
N ILE A 10 -14.19 -11.70 9.93
CA ILE A 10 -13.55 -10.66 10.74
C ILE A 10 -12.76 -11.28 11.88
N GLU A 11 -13.39 -12.17 12.67
CA GLU A 11 -12.71 -12.83 13.80
C GLU A 11 -11.47 -13.62 13.37
N ASP A 12 -11.56 -14.35 12.25
CA ASP A 12 -10.45 -15.15 11.73
C ASP A 12 -9.27 -14.26 11.33
N VAL A 13 -9.52 -13.12 10.68
CA VAL A 13 -8.47 -12.15 10.33
C VAL A 13 -7.84 -11.59 11.61
N LEU A 14 -8.63 -11.04 12.54
CA LEU A 14 -8.09 -10.45 13.77
C LEU A 14 -7.26 -11.45 14.59
N ARG A 15 -7.76 -12.69 14.77
CA ARG A 15 -7.07 -13.75 15.51
C ARG A 15 -5.78 -14.18 14.84
N SER A 16 -5.80 -14.39 13.52
CA SER A 16 -4.60 -14.82 12.78
C SER A 16 -3.50 -13.76 12.79
N ARG A 17 -3.86 -12.46 12.90
CA ARG A 17 -2.93 -11.35 13.03
C ARG A 17 -2.56 -11.04 14.50
N LYS A 18 -3.03 -11.86 15.44
CA LYS A 18 -2.86 -11.67 16.89
C LYS A 18 -3.30 -10.26 17.35
N ILE A 19 -4.35 -9.72 16.73
CA ILE A 19 -4.94 -8.44 17.09
C ILE A 19 -5.91 -8.70 18.24
N LYS A 20 -5.72 -7.99 19.36
CA LYS A 20 -6.60 -8.06 20.52
C LYS A 20 -7.84 -7.22 20.25
N TYR A 21 -9.00 -7.75 20.61
CA TYR A 21 -10.26 -7.06 20.47
C TYR A 21 -11.27 -7.52 21.51
N ASP A 22 -12.19 -6.62 21.86
CA ASP A 22 -13.44 -6.96 22.51
C ASP A 22 -14.57 -6.93 21.50
N LYS A 23 -15.59 -7.77 21.71
CA LYS A 23 -16.74 -7.89 20.82
C LYS A 23 -18.02 -7.50 21.53
N ILE A 24 -18.76 -6.57 20.95
CA ILE A 24 -20.06 -6.09 21.42
C ILE A 24 -21.09 -6.45 20.35
N LYS A 25 -22.24 -6.97 20.77
CA LYS A 25 -23.33 -7.39 19.87
C LYS A 25 -24.65 -6.79 20.35
N GLU A 26 -25.23 -5.93 19.54
CA GLU A 26 -26.48 -5.22 19.84
C GLU A 26 -27.36 -5.16 18.60
N GLU A 27 -28.64 -5.54 18.70
CA GLU A 27 -29.68 -5.31 17.67
C GLU A 27 -29.27 -5.53 16.19
N GLY A 28 -28.51 -6.58 15.88
CA GLY A 28 -28.07 -6.89 14.50
C GLY A 28 -26.79 -6.21 14.04
N LEU A 29 -26.18 -5.39 14.90
CA LEU A 29 -24.86 -4.80 14.77
C LEU A 29 -23.84 -5.61 15.57
N ASN A 30 -22.70 -5.91 14.94
CA ASN A 30 -21.52 -6.44 15.60
C ASN A 30 -20.43 -5.36 15.61
N GLN A 31 -19.91 -5.02 16.79
CA GLN A 31 -18.78 -4.11 16.93
C GLN A 31 -17.58 -4.88 17.52
N PHE A 32 -16.41 -4.66 16.94
CA PHE A 32 -15.12 -5.12 17.43
C PHE A 32 -14.32 -3.90 17.85
N VAL A 33 -14.12 -3.73 19.15
CA VAL A 33 -13.25 -2.69 19.72
C VAL A 33 -11.83 -3.25 19.67
N VAL A 34 -11.00 -2.68 18.82
CA VAL A 34 -9.63 -3.16 18.56
C VAL A 34 -8.66 -2.38 19.44
N HIS A 35 -7.82 -3.12 20.16
CA HIS A 35 -6.85 -2.55 21.10
C HIS A 35 -5.50 -2.34 20.42
N ASP A 36 -4.75 -1.35 20.90
CA ASP A 36 -3.37 -1.08 20.51
C ASP A 36 -3.18 -0.72 19.02
N ILE A 37 -4.17 -0.06 18.39
CA ILE A 37 -4.09 0.47 17.02
C ILE A 37 -4.62 1.92 16.99
N GLY A 38 -3.72 2.87 16.72
CA GLY A 38 -4.01 4.30 16.87
C GLY A 38 -4.38 4.66 18.31
N GLU A 39 -5.15 5.73 18.48
CA GLU A 39 -5.77 6.05 19.78
C GLU A 39 -6.94 5.11 20.08
N GLU A 40 -7.71 4.80 19.04
CA GLU A 40 -8.85 3.91 19.11
C GLU A 40 -9.15 3.38 17.71
N MET A 41 -9.32 2.06 17.58
CA MET A 41 -9.82 1.44 16.36
C MET A 41 -11.10 0.65 16.65
N ASN A 42 -12.11 0.83 15.81
CA ASN A 42 -13.36 0.09 15.88
C ASN A 42 -13.72 -0.51 14.53
N ILE A 43 -14.21 -1.74 14.51
CA ILE A 43 -14.79 -2.39 13.33
C ILE A 43 -16.26 -2.61 13.59
N ILE A 44 -17.12 -2.04 12.76
CA ILE A 44 -18.57 -2.12 12.86
C ILE A 44 -19.08 -2.93 11.67
N GLN A 45 -19.83 -3.98 11.93
CA GLN A 45 -20.47 -4.81 10.91
C GLN A 45 -22.00 -4.76 11.07
N VAL A 46 -22.68 -4.42 9.98
CA VAL A 46 -24.14 -4.43 9.85
C VAL A 46 -24.46 -5.08 8.50
N ASP A 47 -25.17 -6.21 8.50
CA ASP A 47 -25.43 -6.99 7.27
C ASP A 47 -24.15 -7.25 6.46
N ASP A 48 -24.09 -6.82 5.19
CA ASP A 48 -22.95 -6.91 4.29
C ASP A 48 -22.07 -5.65 4.27
N PHE A 49 -22.28 -4.73 5.22
CA PHE A 49 -21.49 -3.52 5.40
C PHE A 49 -20.49 -3.69 6.55
N VAL A 50 -19.23 -3.33 6.30
CA VAL A 50 -18.19 -3.27 7.33
C VAL A 50 -17.52 -1.89 7.31
N SER A 51 -17.49 -1.21 8.44
CA SER A 51 -16.82 0.07 8.63
C SER A 51 -15.70 -0.05 9.65
N VAL A 52 -14.50 0.37 9.27
CA VAL A 52 -13.32 0.45 10.15
C VAL A 52 -13.06 1.92 10.47
N LYS A 53 -13.10 2.27 11.75
CA LYS A 53 -12.88 3.62 12.26
C LYS A 53 -11.58 3.67 13.03
N ILE A 54 -10.76 4.69 12.77
CA ILE A 54 -9.44 4.84 13.38
C ILE A 54 -9.23 6.29 13.78
N SER A 55 -8.89 6.49 15.04
CA SER A 55 -8.61 7.78 15.64
C SER A 55 -7.12 8.03 15.76
N LEU A 56 -6.65 9.20 15.32
CA LEU A 56 -5.23 9.59 15.35
C LEU A 56 -5.03 11.00 15.91
N LEU A 57 -3.99 11.19 16.71
CA LEU A 57 -3.56 12.52 17.21
C LEU A 57 -2.42 13.12 16.40
N GLU A 58 -1.43 12.30 16.03
CA GLU A 58 -0.19 12.77 15.39
C GLU A 58 -0.39 13.09 13.91
N GLU A 59 0.10 14.25 13.46
CA GLU A 59 -0.09 14.73 12.08
C GLU A 59 0.63 13.82 11.06
N ASP A 60 1.79 13.29 11.42
CA ASP A 60 2.55 12.37 10.57
C ASP A 60 1.81 11.05 10.38
N ASP A 61 1.12 10.59 11.43
CA ASP A 61 0.30 9.39 11.37
C ASP A 61 -0.93 9.59 10.48
N VAL A 62 -1.53 10.77 10.54
CA VAL A 62 -2.62 11.18 9.65
C VAL A 62 -2.17 11.17 8.19
N LYS A 63 -0.97 11.67 7.89
CA LYS A 63 -0.41 11.68 6.52
C LYS A 63 -0.15 10.25 6.04
N LYS A 64 0.48 9.41 6.85
CA LYS A 64 0.80 8.02 6.52
C LYS A 64 -0.46 7.18 6.29
N LEU A 65 -1.44 7.27 7.19
CA LEU A 65 -2.71 6.55 7.02
C LEU A 65 -3.45 7.04 5.77
N ALA A 66 -3.48 8.35 5.50
CA ALA A 66 -4.10 8.88 4.29
C ALA A 66 -3.49 8.26 3.01
N ASN A 67 -2.16 8.05 2.97
CA ASN A 67 -1.48 7.42 1.83
C ASN A 67 -1.84 5.93 1.69
N ILE A 68 -1.90 5.18 2.79
CA ILE A 68 -2.32 3.77 2.79
C ILE A 68 -3.74 3.64 2.25
N LEU A 69 -4.67 4.46 2.75
CA LEU A 69 -6.07 4.42 2.35
C LEU A 69 -6.28 4.87 0.91
N TYR A 70 -5.49 5.83 0.45
CA TYR A 70 -5.48 6.24 -0.95
C TYR A 70 -5.16 5.03 -1.84
N ARG A 71 -4.05 4.33 -1.59
CA ARG A 71 -3.66 3.12 -2.34
C ARG A 71 -4.73 2.03 -2.33
N LEU A 72 -5.34 1.78 -1.17
CA LEU A 72 -6.41 0.77 -1.03
C LEU A 72 -7.66 1.15 -1.82
N GLY A 73 -8.03 2.43 -1.84
CA GLY A 73 -9.16 2.95 -2.61
C GLY A 73 -9.01 2.82 -4.13
N TRP A 74 -7.79 2.82 -4.65
CA TRP A 74 -7.52 2.51 -6.05
C TRP A 74 -7.61 1.00 -6.36
N THR A 75 -7.31 0.16 -5.38
CA THR A 75 -7.21 -1.29 -5.55
C THR A 75 -8.58 -1.97 -5.51
N TYR A 76 -9.51 -1.45 -4.70
CA TYR A 76 -10.77 -2.12 -4.40
C TYR A 76 -11.98 -1.24 -4.71
N LYS A 77 -12.94 -1.75 -5.50
CA LYS A 77 -14.15 -1.01 -5.92
C LYS A 77 -15.20 -0.85 -4.81
N ASN A 78 -15.17 -1.75 -3.84
CA ASN A 78 -16.06 -1.81 -2.70
C ASN A 78 -15.43 -1.16 -1.46
N PHE A 79 -14.55 -0.18 -1.66
CA PHE A 79 -13.80 0.49 -0.61
C PHE A 79 -13.99 1.99 -0.75
N THR A 80 -14.45 2.64 0.31
CA THR A 80 -14.48 4.10 0.41
C THR A 80 -13.86 4.53 1.72
N TYR A 81 -13.27 5.71 1.78
CA TYR A 81 -12.80 6.25 3.03
C TYR A 81 -13.05 7.74 3.13
N SER A 82 -13.20 8.22 4.36
CA SER A 82 -13.31 9.62 4.69
C SER A 82 -12.43 9.95 5.90
N LYS A 83 -12.09 11.23 6.02
CA LYS A 83 -11.39 11.76 7.20
C LYS A 83 -12.11 12.98 7.73
N LYS A 84 -12.20 13.09 9.05
CA LYS A 84 -12.82 14.23 9.74
C LYS A 84 -11.93 14.66 10.89
N LYS A 85 -11.60 15.95 10.95
CA LYS A 85 -10.93 16.54 12.11
C LYS A 85 -11.96 16.76 13.22
N ILE A 86 -11.69 16.23 14.40
CA ILE A 86 -12.50 16.38 15.60
C ILE A 86 -11.56 16.93 16.67
N GLU A 87 -11.72 18.19 17.07
CA GLU A 87 -10.80 18.84 18.02
C GLU A 87 -9.31 18.68 17.64
N ARG A 88 -8.53 17.97 18.46
CA ARG A 88 -7.10 17.68 18.24
C ARG A 88 -6.84 16.36 17.51
N MET A 89 -7.87 15.55 17.27
CA MET A 89 -7.76 14.24 16.62
C MET A 89 -8.30 14.28 15.18
N THR A 90 -7.83 13.34 14.37
CA THR A 90 -8.39 13.04 13.06
C THR A 90 -8.98 11.64 13.08
N LEU A 91 -10.27 11.55 12.77
CA LEU A 91 -10.98 10.31 12.62
C LEU A 91 -10.98 9.90 11.14
N PHE A 92 -10.44 8.73 10.85
CA PHE A 92 -10.60 8.05 9.57
C PHE A 92 -11.75 7.05 9.67
N THR A 93 -12.58 6.99 8.63
CA THR A 93 -13.64 5.98 8.47
C THR A 93 -13.45 5.30 7.13
N ILE A 94 -13.34 3.98 7.14
CA ILE A 94 -13.06 3.12 5.99
C ILE A 94 -14.23 2.17 5.85
N ASP A 95 -15.00 2.30 4.78
CA ASP A 95 -16.21 1.54 4.56
C ASP A 95 -15.98 0.53 3.43
N ILE A 96 -16.34 -0.72 3.70
CA ILE A 96 -16.25 -1.83 2.75
C ILE A 96 -17.67 -2.32 2.44
N TYR A 97 -18.16 -2.00 1.24
CA TYR A 97 -19.53 -2.29 0.83
C TYR A 97 -19.68 -2.60 -0.67
N PRO A 98 -20.23 -3.77 -1.05
CA PRO A 98 -20.49 -4.90 -0.18
C PRO A 98 -19.19 -5.49 0.38
N TYR A 99 -19.28 -6.17 1.53
CA TYR A 99 -18.13 -6.81 2.16
C TYR A 99 -17.43 -7.79 1.21
N ALA A 100 -16.10 -7.71 1.16
CA ALA A 100 -15.26 -8.71 0.51
C ALA A 100 -14.10 -9.10 1.41
N ASP A 101 -13.92 -10.42 1.60
CA ASP A 101 -12.88 -11.02 2.46
C ASP A 101 -11.49 -10.46 2.15
N GLN A 102 -11.14 -10.38 0.86
CA GLN A 102 -9.82 -9.94 0.41
C GLN A 102 -9.58 -8.45 0.72
N THR A 103 -10.54 -7.58 0.40
CA THR A 103 -10.46 -6.14 0.68
C THR A 103 -10.30 -5.89 2.17
N PHE A 104 -11.11 -6.57 2.99
CA PHE A 104 -11.04 -6.44 4.44
C PHE A 104 -9.70 -6.96 4.99
N ALA A 105 -9.26 -8.15 4.59
CA ALA A 105 -8.01 -8.72 5.05
C ALA A 105 -6.81 -7.82 4.70
N SER A 106 -6.72 -7.31 3.46
CA SER A 106 -5.67 -6.38 3.05
C SER A 106 -5.69 -5.08 3.84
N THR A 107 -6.88 -4.53 4.10
CA THR A 107 -7.04 -3.31 4.90
C THR A 107 -6.49 -3.55 6.32
N ILE A 108 -6.87 -4.65 6.97
CA ILE A 108 -6.38 -4.98 8.31
C ILE A 108 -4.87 -5.24 8.31
N ASP A 109 -4.35 -5.92 7.29
CA ASP A 109 -2.91 -6.22 7.18
C ASP A 109 -2.07 -4.94 7.06
N ASP A 110 -2.51 -3.97 6.24
CA ASP A 110 -1.83 -2.69 6.09
C ASP A 110 -1.87 -1.86 7.38
N LEU A 111 -3.05 -1.76 8.00
CA LEU A 111 -3.22 -1.03 9.27
C LEU A 111 -2.39 -1.66 10.39
N ASN A 112 -2.47 -2.98 10.55
CA ASN A 112 -1.74 -3.72 11.57
C ASN A 112 -0.22 -3.64 11.36
N THR A 113 0.25 -3.63 10.12
CA THR A 113 1.68 -3.44 9.80
C THR A 113 2.13 -2.02 10.16
N TYR A 114 1.31 -1.03 9.84
CA TYR A 114 1.58 0.37 10.10
C TYR A 114 1.64 0.67 11.61
N PHE A 115 0.59 0.34 12.37
CA PHE A 115 0.48 0.74 13.78
C PHE A 115 1.35 -0.04 14.76
N ARG A 116 1.84 -1.23 14.39
CA ARG A 116 2.67 -2.05 15.28
C ARG A 116 4.17 -1.79 15.15
N SER A 117 4.60 -0.71 14.48
CA SER A 117 6.01 -0.40 14.26
C SER A 117 6.82 -1.63 13.81
N ILE A 118 6.46 -2.11 12.62
CA ILE A 118 7.29 -2.74 11.61
C ILE A 118 8.40 -3.72 12.08
N ASN A 119 8.15 -5.02 11.89
CA ASN A 119 9.23 -5.93 11.50
C ASN A 119 9.34 -5.83 9.97
N LEU A 120 10.33 -5.08 9.49
CA LEU A 120 10.51 -4.76 8.06
C LEU A 120 10.73 -6.04 7.22
N SER A 121 11.05 -7.17 7.88
CA SER A 121 11.06 -8.54 7.31
C SER A 121 9.73 -9.01 6.69
N LYS A 122 8.61 -8.32 6.95
CA LYS A 122 7.29 -8.68 6.39
C LYS A 122 6.92 -7.91 5.13
N TYR A 123 7.65 -6.86 4.77
CA TYR A 123 7.49 -6.27 3.44
C TYR A 123 8.19 -7.20 2.47
N PRO A 124 7.46 -7.86 1.54
CA PRO A 124 8.12 -8.68 0.55
C PRO A 124 9.00 -7.74 -0.27
N VAL A 125 10.33 -7.96 -0.20
CA VAL A 125 11.22 -7.54 -1.27
C VAL A 125 10.62 -8.17 -2.52
N GLN A 126 9.97 -7.36 -3.37
CA GLN A 126 9.21 -7.90 -4.47
C GLN A 126 10.16 -8.74 -5.35
N SER A 127 9.86 -10.04 -5.34
CA SER A 127 10.36 -11.11 -6.20
C SER A 127 11.86 -11.12 -6.48
N ILE A 128 12.62 -11.73 -5.56
CA ILE A 128 13.97 -12.27 -5.84
C ILE A 128 13.92 -13.25 -7.03
N GLU A 129 12.79 -13.94 -7.24
CA GLU A 129 12.62 -14.98 -8.26
C GLU A 129 12.38 -14.46 -9.68
N GLN A 130 11.81 -13.25 -9.84
CA GLN A 130 11.55 -12.67 -11.16
C GLN A 130 12.85 -12.36 -11.89
N SER A 131 12.86 -12.57 -13.20
CA SER A 131 13.95 -12.05 -14.02
C SER A 131 14.02 -10.52 -13.86
N PRO A 132 15.20 -9.90 -13.89
CA PRO A 132 15.31 -8.46 -13.79
C PRO A 132 14.41 -7.71 -14.79
N LYS A 133 14.24 -8.26 -15.99
CA LYS A 133 13.37 -7.69 -17.03
C LYS A 133 11.90 -7.69 -16.64
N GLU A 134 11.41 -8.81 -16.10
CA GLU A 134 10.02 -8.95 -15.67
C GLU A 134 9.70 -8.03 -14.51
N PHE A 135 10.61 -7.93 -13.54
CA PHE A 135 10.51 -7.00 -12.42
C PHE A 135 10.30 -5.56 -12.90
N PHE A 136 11.21 -5.00 -13.71
CA PHE A 136 11.09 -3.60 -14.15
C PHE A 136 9.92 -3.35 -15.10
N LEU A 137 9.45 -4.36 -15.85
CA LEU A 137 8.22 -4.22 -16.64
C LEU A 137 6.97 -4.12 -15.75
N ASN A 138 6.95 -4.81 -14.62
CA ASN A 138 5.87 -4.69 -13.65
C ASN A 138 5.94 -3.35 -12.93
N GLU A 139 7.13 -2.91 -12.51
CA GLU A 139 7.32 -1.57 -11.94
C GLU A 139 6.89 -0.46 -12.90
N TYR A 140 7.19 -0.62 -14.19
CA TYR A 140 6.75 0.33 -15.21
C TYR A 140 5.22 0.41 -15.32
N LYS A 141 4.54 -0.74 -15.31
CA LYS A 141 3.06 -0.79 -15.32
C LYS A 141 2.48 -0.14 -14.06
N SER A 142 3.07 -0.43 -12.90
CA SER A 142 2.68 0.18 -11.63
C SER A 142 2.85 1.70 -11.66
N PHE A 143 3.99 2.19 -12.16
CA PHE A 143 4.27 3.62 -12.29
C PHE A 143 3.28 4.33 -13.24
N LEU A 144 2.90 3.69 -14.36
CA LEU A 144 1.91 4.26 -15.28
C LEU A 144 0.50 4.37 -14.67
N GLN A 145 0.18 3.56 -13.67
CA GLN A 145 -1.09 3.60 -12.95
C GLN A 145 -1.13 4.68 -11.86
N VAL A 146 0.02 5.22 -11.43
CA VAL A 146 0.09 6.35 -10.49
C VAL A 146 -0.50 7.60 -11.15
N PRO A 147 -1.41 8.35 -10.49
CA PRO A 147 -1.97 9.58 -11.03
C PRO A 147 -0.88 10.58 -11.44
N GLU A 148 -1.11 11.29 -12.54
CA GLU A 148 -0.12 12.18 -13.13
C GLU A 148 0.36 13.27 -12.16
N SER A 149 -0.55 13.85 -11.38
CA SER A 149 -0.21 14.85 -10.36
C SER A 149 0.74 14.32 -9.29
N GLU A 150 0.60 13.06 -8.89
CA GLU A 150 1.49 12.42 -7.91
C GLU A 150 2.85 12.08 -8.51
N ARG A 151 2.86 11.59 -9.75
CA ARG A 151 4.12 11.38 -10.48
C ARG A 151 4.91 12.68 -10.60
N ILE A 152 4.25 13.79 -10.92
CA ILE A 152 4.87 15.11 -11.03
C ILE A 152 5.45 15.54 -9.68
N ASN A 153 4.68 15.42 -8.59
CA ASN A 153 5.11 15.83 -7.26
C ASN A 153 6.30 14.99 -6.75
N ALA A 154 6.33 13.70 -7.05
CA ALA A 154 7.39 12.79 -6.63
C ALA A 154 8.62 12.78 -7.55
N LEU A 155 8.53 13.40 -8.74
CA LEU A 155 9.56 13.28 -9.77
C LEU A 155 10.93 13.79 -9.31
N GLU A 156 10.97 14.94 -8.64
CA GLU A 156 12.21 15.53 -8.16
C GLU A 156 12.91 14.60 -7.14
N SER A 157 12.16 14.10 -6.15
CA SER A 157 12.67 13.15 -5.16
C SER A 157 13.16 11.87 -5.83
N ILE A 158 12.41 11.30 -6.78
CA ILE A 158 12.81 10.11 -7.54
C ILE A 158 14.15 10.35 -8.27
N LEU A 159 14.31 11.50 -8.92
CA LEU A 159 15.54 11.85 -9.65
C LEU A 159 16.73 12.00 -8.69
N GLN A 160 16.55 12.65 -7.54
CA GLN A 160 17.59 12.80 -6.53
C GLN A 160 18.03 11.43 -5.97
N ILE A 161 17.08 10.55 -5.65
CA ILE A 161 17.34 9.18 -5.16
C ILE A 161 18.06 8.35 -6.25
N LYS A 162 17.62 8.46 -7.51
CA LYS A 162 18.28 7.82 -8.66
C LYS A 162 19.74 8.23 -8.77
N GLU A 163 20.04 9.53 -8.67
CA GLU A 163 21.42 10.04 -8.74
C GLU A 163 22.26 9.62 -7.53
N ARG A 164 21.65 9.55 -6.34
CA ARG A 164 22.33 9.13 -5.10
C ARG A 164 22.76 7.66 -5.17
N TYR A 165 21.89 6.78 -5.64
CA TYR A 165 22.10 5.33 -5.50
C TYR A 165 22.37 4.55 -6.79
N PHE A 166 21.87 5.04 -7.94
CA PHE A 166 21.87 4.28 -9.18
C PHE A 166 22.69 4.91 -10.32
N ARG A 167 23.24 6.12 -10.11
CA ARG A 167 24.01 6.91 -11.11
C ARG A 167 25.06 6.11 -11.87
N ASN A 168 25.80 5.24 -11.17
CA ASN A 168 26.91 4.50 -11.76
C ASN A 168 26.55 3.06 -12.15
N VAL A 169 25.32 2.63 -11.90
CA VAL A 169 24.86 1.27 -12.21
C VAL A 169 24.35 1.23 -13.65
N ARG A 170 24.84 0.28 -14.45
CA ARG A 170 24.69 0.31 -15.93
C ARG A 170 23.98 -0.88 -16.56
N SER A 171 23.67 -1.93 -15.80
CA SER A 171 23.03 -3.12 -16.33
C SER A 171 21.72 -3.40 -15.60
N LEU A 172 20.77 -4.00 -16.31
CA LEU A 172 19.44 -4.25 -15.76
C LEU A 172 19.50 -5.23 -14.57
N LYS A 173 20.41 -6.20 -14.62
CA LYS A 173 20.69 -7.11 -13.49
C LYS A 173 21.26 -6.37 -12.29
N THR A 174 22.32 -5.58 -12.48
CA THR A 174 23.00 -4.88 -11.37
C THR A 174 22.15 -3.76 -10.76
N ILE A 175 21.25 -3.14 -11.53
CA ILE A 175 20.29 -2.16 -10.97
C ILE A 175 19.32 -2.87 -10.01
N LYS A 176 18.81 -4.05 -10.38
CA LYS A 176 17.94 -4.84 -9.51
C LYS A 176 18.69 -5.30 -8.26
N GLU A 177 19.90 -5.84 -8.40
CA GLU A 177 20.72 -6.26 -7.26
C GLU A 177 20.96 -5.10 -6.29
N ARG A 178 21.32 -3.92 -6.81
CA ARG A 178 21.52 -2.72 -6.00
C ARG A 178 20.24 -2.27 -5.28
N LEU A 179 19.09 -2.34 -5.94
CA LEU A 179 17.80 -2.03 -5.33
C LEU A 179 17.48 -2.99 -4.18
N VAL A 180 17.74 -4.28 -4.35
CA VAL A 180 17.57 -5.29 -3.31
C VAL A 180 18.47 -5.00 -2.13
N GLU A 181 19.76 -4.76 -2.34
CA GLU A 181 20.71 -4.40 -1.27
C GLU A 181 20.25 -3.17 -0.46
N LEU A 182 19.77 -2.13 -1.15
CA LEU A 182 19.30 -0.91 -0.49
C LEU A 182 18.05 -1.16 0.34
N LYS A 183 17.14 -2.00 -0.17
CA LYS A 183 15.95 -2.39 0.57
C LYS A 183 16.26 -3.28 1.76
N GLU A 184 17.15 -4.25 1.61
CA GLU A 184 17.63 -5.09 2.71
C GLU A 184 18.33 -4.25 3.78
N PHE A 185 19.20 -3.31 3.39
CA PHE A 185 19.83 -2.37 4.31
C PHE A 185 18.79 -1.50 5.04
N ALA A 186 17.80 -0.98 4.32
CA ALA A 186 16.74 -0.20 4.93
C ALA A 186 15.85 -1.02 5.88
N ILE A 187 15.65 -2.30 5.56
CA ILE A 187 14.97 -3.27 6.41
C ILE A 187 15.75 -3.50 7.71
N GLU A 188 17.07 -3.60 7.64
CA GLU A 188 17.96 -3.84 8.78
C GLU A 188 18.17 -2.59 9.65
N ASN A 189 18.03 -1.39 9.09
CA ASN A 189 18.29 -0.10 9.75
C ASN A 189 17.01 0.77 9.80
N SER A 190 15.88 0.15 10.14
CA SER A 190 14.54 0.74 10.07
C SER A 190 14.38 2.10 10.73
N ASP A 191 15.10 2.33 11.81
CA ASP A 191 14.94 3.51 12.68
C ASP A 191 15.66 4.74 12.11
N ASP A 192 16.59 4.55 11.18
CA ASP A 192 17.46 5.58 10.62
C ASP A 192 17.12 5.94 9.16
N VAL A 193 16.13 5.27 8.55
CA VAL A 193 15.81 5.42 7.13
C VAL A 193 14.57 6.26 6.90
N ASP A 194 14.69 7.21 5.96
CA ASP A 194 13.56 7.97 5.44
C ASP A 194 12.60 7.04 4.68
N LEU A 195 11.37 6.93 5.20
CA LEU A 195 10.32 6.07 4.65
C LEU A 195 9.87 6.51 3.25
N GLU A 196 9.84 7.81 2.98
CA GLU A 196 9.50 8.32 1.66
C GLU A 196 10.56 7.89 0.65
N GLU A 197 11.83 8.01 1.02
CA GLU A 197 12.95 7.55 0.21
C GLU A 197 12.87 6.04 -0.05
N PHE A 198 12.57 5.23 0.97
CA PHE A 198 12.40 3.78 0.84
C PHE A 198 11.32 3.39 -0.19
N PHE A 199 10.18 4.08 -0.19
CA PHE A 199 9.08 3.80 -1.13
C PHE A 199 9.41 4.24 -2.57
N LEU A 200 10.21 5.29 -2.73
CA LEU A 200 10.57 5.81 -4.06
C LEU A 200 11.75 5.06 -4.71
N LEU A 201 12.42 4.15 -3.99
CA LEU A 201 13.57 3.38 -4.50
C LEU A 201 13.23 2.56 -5.76
N ASP A 202 12.05 1.93 -5.81
CA ASP A 202 11.64 1.13 -6.98
C ASP A 202 11.53 2.00 -8.23
N PHE A 203 10.93 3.18 -8.09
CA PHE A 203 10.77 4.13 -9.18
C PHE A 203 12.11 4.77 -9.58
N ALA A 204 13.00 5.05 -8.62
CA ALA A 204 14.35 5.52 -8.91
C ALA A 204 15.16 4.49 -9.73
N ALA A 205 15.08 3.21 -9.34
CA ALA A 205 15.72 2.11 -10.07
C ALA A 205 15.11 1.93 -11.47
N LEU A 206 13.78 1.98 -11.59
CA LEU A 206 13.06 1.95 -12.87
C LEU A 206 13.50 3.11 -13.77
N PHE A 207 13.60 4.33 -13.25
CA PHE A 207 13.99 5.49 -14.03
C PHE A 207 15.39 5.33 -14.62
N ARG A 208 16.32 4.76 -13.84
CA ARG A 208 17.65 4.42 -14.34
C ARG A 208 17.61 3.38 -15.47
N VAL A 209 16.75 2.38 -15.38
CA VAL A 209 16.56 1.37 -16.42
C VAL A 209 16.03 1.98 -17.72
N LEU A 210 15.07 2.91 -17.62
CA LEU A 210 14.51 3.64 -18.75
C LEU A 210 15.54 4.60 -19.38
N GLU A 211 16.27 5.36 -18.56
CA GLU A 211 17.32 6.29 -18.99
C GLU A 211 18.41 5.61 -19.83
N LEU A 212 18.78 4.39 -19.46
CA LEU A 212 19.79 3.60 -20.17
C LEU A 212 19.22 2.80 -21.36
N GLY A 213 17.91 2.89 -21.63
CA GLY A 213 17.25 2.14 -22.71
C GLY A 213 17.34 0.62 -22.55
N LEU A 214 17.43 0.12 -21.32
CA LEU A 214 17.71 -1.30 -21.05
C LEU A 214 16.46 -2.19 -21.22
N LEU A 215 15.27 -1.60 -21.27
CA LEU A 215 14.05 -2.25 -21.69
C LEU A 215 13.76 -1.90 -23.15
N LYS A 216 13.80 -2.90 -24.04
CA LYS A 216 13.26 -2.79 -25.40
C LYS A 216 11.74 -2.84 -25.35
N MET A 217 11.10 -1.75 -24.91
CA MET A 217 9.71 -1.49 -25.25
C MET A 217 9.74 -0.78 -26.60
N SER A 218 9.17 -1.39 -27.65
CA SER A 218 8.97 -0.62 -28.87
C SER A 218 7.91 0.45 -28.55
N LEU A 219 8.08 1.69 -29.05
CA LEU A 219 7.07 2.76 -28.93
C LEU A 219 5.67 2.28 -29.38
N LYS A 220 5.62 1.28 -30.26
CA LYS A 220 4.38 0.65 -30.73
C LYS A 220 3.64 -0.13 -29.62
N ASP A 221 4.35 -0.90 -28.80
CA ASP A 221 3.75 -1.64 -27.67
C ASP A 221 3.26 -0.69 -26.56
N PHE A 222 3.85 0.51 -26.47
CA PHE A 222 3.41 1.58 -25.58
C PHE A 222 2.09 2.21 -26.02
N PHE A 223 1.87 2.40 -27.34
CA PHE A 223 0.63 2.99 -27.88
C PHE A 223 -0.52 1.99 -28.10
N ASP A 224 -0.25 0.69 -28.22
CA ASP A 224 -1.32 -0.31 -28.39
C ASP A 224 -2.23 -0.46 -27.14
N ASN A 225 -1.79 0.02 -25.97
CA ASN A 225 -2.64 0.15 -24.77
C ASN A 225 -3.63 1.34 -24.80
N PHE A 226 -3.56 2.22 -25.81
CA PHE A 226 -4.48 3.36 -25.98
C PHE A 226 -5.63 3.09 -26.97
N ARG A 227 -5.75 1.88 -27.54
CA ARG A 227 -6.84 1.52 -28.48
C ARG A 227 -8.15 1.09 -27.80
N GLY A 228 -8.53 1.79 -26.72
CA GLY A 228 -9.80 1.58 -26.01
C GLY A 228 -10.77 2.76 -26.06
N GLU A 229 -10.32 4.00 -26.31
CA GLU A 229 -11.16 5.20 -26.18
C GLU A 229 -11.11 6.14 -27.40
N ILE A 230 -10.89 5.58 -28.60
CA ILE A 230 -11.25 6.29 -29.84
C ILE A 230 -12.01 5.31 -30.75
N ARG A 231 -13.29 5.09 -30.43
CA ARG A 231 -14.44 4.89 -31.35
C ARG A 231 -15.65 4.30 -30.59
N LYS A 232 -16.47 5.18 -30.03
CA LYS A 232 -17.78 5.55 -30.59
C LYS A 232 -18.32 6.77 -29.86
#